data_AF-A0AAW5KIJ3-F1
#
_entry.id   AF-A0AAW5KIJ3-F1
#
_cell.length_a   1.000
_cell.length_b   1.000
_cell.length_c   1.000
_cell.angle_alpha   90.00
_cell.angle_beta   90.00
_cell.angle_gamma   90.00
#
_symmetry.space_group_name_H-M   'P 1'
#
loop_
_entity.id
_entity.type
_entity.pdbx_description
1 polymer ?
#
loop_
_entity_poly.entity_id
_entity_poly.type
_entity_poly.pdbx_seq_one_letter_code
_entity_poly.pdbx_strand_id
1 'polypeptide(L)'
;DLSRLGRNYILTGQYTEIYFPSKGVRYIAVNDNVDTINGENELAPFLNILNEMHARQTSKKVKAAMRTRFANGAHYGAYAPLGYVKDPDKKGHLLIDPETRWIIE
;
A
#
# COMPACT_ATOMS: atom_id res chain seq x y z
N ASP A 1 3.50 -14.71 12.32
CA ASP A 1 3.15 -13.52 11.54
C ASP A 1 1.79 -13.02 11.98
N LEU A 2 1.80 -12.02 12.85
CA LEU A 2 0.65 -11.31 13.38
C LEU A 2 -0.24 -10.77 12.26
N SER A 3 0.37 -10.41 11.13
CA SER A 3 -0.34 -9.89 9.95
C SER A 3 -1.30 -10.89 9.30
N ARG A 4 -1.20 -12.19 9.63
CA ARG A 4 -2.13 -13.23 9.16
C ARG A 4 -3.45 -13.24 9.92
N LEU A 5 -3.46 -12.75 11.16
CA LEU A 5 -4.66 -12.66 11.99
C LEU A 5 -5.52 -11.45 11.60
N GLY A 6 -4.88 -10.34 11.24
CA GLY A 6 -5.58 -9.15 10.77
C GLY A 6 -4.63 -8.04 10.35
N ARG A 7 -5.10 -7.17 9.45
CA ARG A 7 -4.38 -5.94 9.06
C ARG A 7 -4.59 -4.79 10.03
N ASN A 8 -5.69 -4.82 10.79
CA ASN A 8 -6.00 -3.80 11.79
C ASN A 8 -5.36 -4.20 13.12
N TYR A 9 -4.34 -3.45 13.53
CA TYR A 9 -3.59 -3.72 14.75
C TYR A 9 -4.47 -3.68 16.01
N ILE A 10 -5.42 -2.74 16.09
CA ILE A 10 -6.32 -2.59 17.24
C ILE A 10 -7.21 -3.83 17.39
N LEU A 11 -7.82 -4.25 16.29
CA LEU A 11 -8.69 -5.43 16.30
C LEU A 11 -7.88 -6.70 16.60
N THR A 12 -6.69 -6.82 15.99
CA THR A 12 -5.80 -7.97 16.18
C THR A 12 -5.35 -8.08 17.63
N GLY A 13 -4.96 -6.96 18.26
CA GLY A 13 -4.63 -6.87 19.68
C GLY A 13 -5.80 -7.29 20.57
N GLN A 14 -7.02 -6.80 20.30
CA GLN A 14 -8.21 -7.19 21.05
C GLN A 14 -8.45 -8.72 21.02
N TYR A 15 -8.21 -9.37 19.87
CA TYR A 15 -8.35 -10.82 19.77
C TYR A 15 -7.26 -11.57 20.54
N THR A 16 -6.01 -11.13 20.43
CA THR A 16 -4.87 -11.79 21.09
C THR A 16 -4.82 -11.58 22.59
N GLU A 17 -5.23 -10.41 23.08
CA GLU A 17 -5.10 -9.99 24.48
C GLU A 17 -6.36 -10.32 25.30
N ILE A 18 -7.56 -10.27 24.70
CA ILE A 18 -8.82 -10.40 25.43
C ILE A 18 -9.58 -11.65 25.00
N TYR A 19 -9.84 -11.80 23.69
CA TYR A 19 -10.76 -12.85 23.22
C TYR A 19 -10.16 -14.26 23.34
N PHE A 20 -8.95 -14.49 22.84
CA PHE A 20 -8.33 -15.83 22.89
C PHE A 20 -8.02 -16.29 24.32
N PRO A 21 -7.47 -15.44 25.22
CA PRO A 21 -7.31 -15.80 26.63
C PRO A 21 -8.63 -16.12 27.32
N SER A 22 -9.71 -15.38 27.04
CA SER A 22 -11.06 -15.67 27.59
C SER A 22 -11.62 -17.04 27.18
N LYS A 23 -11.08 -17.63 26.11
CA LYS A 23 -11.45 -18.95 25.59
C LYS A 23 -10.42 -20.03 25.90
N GLY A 24 -9.37 -19.72 26.67
CA GLY A 24 -8.27 -20.64 26.94
C GLY A 24 -7.43 -20.99 25.71
N VAL A 25 -7.46 -20.14 24.67
CA VAL A 25 -6.71 -20.34 23.42
C VAL A 25 -5.37 -19.63 23.50
N ARG A 26 -4.28 -20.38 23.33
CA ARG A 26 -2.92 -19.85 23.21
C ARG A 26 -2.63 -19.48 21.76
N TYR A 27 -2.33 -18.21 21.52
CA TYR A 27 -1.87 -17.72 20.23
C TYR A 27 -0.34 -17.64 20.20
N ILE A 28 0.27 -18.23 19.16
CA ILE A 28 1.72 -18.27 18.92
C ILE A 28 1.98 -17.75 17.50
N ALA A 29 2.71 -16.65 17.37
CA ALA A 29 3.18 -16.11 16.10
C ALA A 29 4.70 -16.26 16.00
N VAL A 30 5.15 -17.34 15.36
CA VAL A 30 6.58 -17.73 15.28
C VAL A 30 7.45 -16.65 14.65
N ASN A 31 7.00 -16.04 13.54
CA ASN A 31 7.80 -15.01 12.85
C ASN A 31 7.97 -13.72 13.64
N ASP A 32 7.10 -13.44 14.63
CA ASP A 32 7.12 -12.19 15.40
C ASP A 32 7.52 -12.41 16.85
N ASN A 33 7.93 -13.64 17.20
CA ASN A 33 8.20 -14.05 18.57
C ASN A 33 7.11 -13.62 19.56
N VAL A 34 5.83 -13.76 19.16
CA VAL A 34 4.70 -13.48 20.04
C VAL A 34 4.13 -14.78 20.56
N ASP A 35 4.08 -14.90 21.88
CA ASP A 35 3.45 -16.02 22.59
C ASP A 35 2.65 -15.45 23.76
N THR A 36 1.33 -15.63 23.68
CA THR A 36 0.36 -15.15 24.68
C THR A 36 0.58 -15.71 26.09
N ILE A 37 1.39 -16.77 26.27
CA ILE A 37 1.76 -17.32 27.59
C ILE A 37 2.99 -16.64 28.21
N ASN A 38 3.92 -16.15 27.40
CA ASN A 38 5.23 -15.69 27.89
C ASN A 38 5.30 -14.18 28.19
N GLY A 39 4.15 -13.51 28.23
CA GLY A 39 4.07 -12.07 28.37
C GLY A 39 4.11 -11.38 27.01
N GLU A 40 3.24 -10.38 26.84
CA GLU A 40 3.20 -9.51 25.67
C GLU A 40 4.61 -9.00 25.34
N ASN A 41 5.02 -9.19 24.10
CA ASN A 41 6.23 -8.58 23.60
C ASN A 41 5.93 -7.07 23.52
N GLU A 42 6.30 -6.30 24.56
CA GLU A 42 6.03 -4.85 24.72
C GLU A 42 6.44 -4.01 23.48
N LEU A 43 7.27 -4.59 22.61
CA LEU A 43 7.78 -4.00 21.37
C LEU A 43 6.92 -4.29 20.12
N ALA A 44 5.97 -5.22 20.17
CA ALA A 44 5.09 -5.54 19.04
C ALA A 44 4.26 -4.34 18.52
N PRO A 45 3.71 -3.45 19.38
CA PRO A 45 3.08 -2.22 18.91
C PRO A 45 4.06 -1.30 18.15
N PHE A 46 5.31 -1.18 18.62
CA PHE A 46 6.32 -0.33 18.02
C PHE A 46 6.76 -0.84 16.64
N LEU A 47 6.96 -2.16 16.48
CA LEU A 47 7.29 -2.76 15.20
C LEU A 47 6.19 -2.53 14.16
N ASN A 48 4.92 -2.59 14.57
CA ASN A 48 3.80 -2.30 13.69
C ASN A 48 3.73 -0.82 13.27
N ILE A 49 3.97 0.11 14.21
CA ILE A 49 4.07 1.54 13.89
C ILE A 49 5.19 1.81 12.89
N LEU A 50 6.36 1.21 13.09
CA LEU A 50 7.51 1.37 12.18
C LEU A 50 7.19 0.84 10.78
N ASN A 51 6.54 -0.33 10.69
CA ASN A 51 6.09 -0.89 9.41
C ASN A 51 5.08 0.03 8.71
N GLU A 52 4.11 0.58 9.44
CA GLU A 52 3.13 1.51 8.90
C GLU A 52 3.80 2.81 8.42
N MET A 53 4.73 3.36 9.21
CA MET A 53 5.50 4.55 8.82
C MET A 53 6.32 4.30 7.55
N HIS A 54 6.99 3.16 7.44
CA HIS A 54 7.77 2.80 6.25
C HIS A 54 6.89 2.67 5.00
N ALA A 55 5.75 1.98 5.11
CA ALA A 55 4.78 1.86 4.03
C ALA A 55 4.23 3.24 3.61
N ARG A 56 3.91 4.10 4.59
CA ARG A 56 3.40 5.47 4.37
C ARG A 56 4.42 6.35 3.67
N GLN A 57 5.69 6.31 4.08
CA GLN A 57 6.76 7.06 3.43
C GLN A 57 6.97 6.60 1.99
N THR A 58 6.97 5.30 1.74
CA THR A 58 7.08 4.73 0.39
C THR A 58 5.92 5.20 -0.50
N SER A 59 4.69 5.11 0.00
CA SER A 59 3.50 5.63 -0.70
C SER A 59 3.63 7.13 -1.02
N LYS A 60 4.10 7.94 -0.06
CA LYS A 60 4.31 9.38 -0.26
C LYS A 60 5.35 9.66 -1.35
N LYS A 61 6.48 8.93 -1.35
CA LYS A 61 7.53 9.07 -2.37
C LYS A 61 7.03 8.70 -3.77
N VAL A 62 6.31 7.57 -3.90
CA VAL A 62 5.74 7.14 -5.19
C VAL A 62 4.73 8.15 -5.71
N LYS A 63 3.81 8.64 -4.86
CA LYS A 63 2.83 9.68 -5.25
C LYS A 63 3.51 10.97 -5.68
N ALA A 64 4.56 11.40 -4.97
CA ALA A 64 5.31 12.60 -5.33
C ALA A 64 6.00 12.43 -6.69
N ALA A 65 6.71 11.32 -6.91
CA ALA A 65 7.36 11.02 -8.19
C ALA A 65 6.35 10.99 -9.35
N MET A 66 5.18 10.39 -9.12
CA MET A 66 4.12 10.34 -10.12
C MET A 66 3.55 11.73 -10.44
N ARG A 67 3.34 12.57 -9.41
CA ARG A 67 2.88 13.94 -9.57
C ARG A 67 3.86 14.79 -10.37
N THR A 68 5.16 14.65 -10.11
CA THR A 68 6.21 15.32 -10.91
C THR A 68 6.19 14.86 -12.36
N ARG A 69 6.04 13.57 -12.61
CA ARG A 69 5.93 13.04 -13.98
C ARG A 69 4.71 13.60 -14.72
N PHE A 70 3.55 13.63 -14.07
CA PHE A 70 2.34 14.22 -14.64
C PHE A 70 2.48 15.72 -14.90
N ALA A 71 3.11 16.47 -13.99
CA ALA A 71 3.39 17.90 -14.18
C ALA A 71 4.32 18.16 -15.38
N ASN A 72 5.21 17.22 -15.70
CA ASN A 72 6.07 17.26 -16.89
C ASN A 72 5.36 16.75 -18.17
N GLY A 73 4.04 16.61 -18.15
CA GLY A 73 3.23 16.18 -19.29
C GLY A 73 3.21 14.67 -19.54
N ALA A 74 3.78 13.86 -18.64
CA ALA A 74 3.84 12.42 -18.86
C ALA A 74 2.53 11.72 -18.46
N HIS A 75 1.96 10.87 -19.31
CA HIS A 75 0.71 10.15 -19.08
C HIS A 75 0.90 8.63 -18.91
N TYR A 76 0.50 8.09 -17.77
CA TYR A 76 0.69 6.66 -17.42
C TYR A 76 -0.62 5.89 -17.20
N GLY A 77 -1.77 6.45 -17.60
CA GLY A 77 -3.04 5.71 -17.60
C GLY A 77 -2.98 4.49 -18.53
N ALA A 78 -3.84 3.50 -18.30
CA ALA A 78 -3.93 2.30 -19.14
C ALA A 78 -4.25 2.64 -20.60
N TYR A 79 -5.10 3.65 -20.80
CA TYR A 79 -5.53 4.15 -22.12
C TYR A 79 -5.13 5.61 -22.29
N ALA A 80 -4.88 6.03 -23.52
CA ALA A 80 -4.73 7.46 -23.82
C ALA A 80 -6.11 8.15 -23.78
N PRO A 81 -6.18 9.45 -23.39
CA PRO A 81 -7.39 10.24 -23.56
C PRO A 81 -7.80 10.32 -25.03
N LEU A 82 -9.09 10.55 -25.29
CA LEU A 82 -9.62 10.72 -26.64
C LEU A 82 -8.93 11.91 -27.35
N GLY A 83 -8.61 11.76 -28.64
CA GLY A 83 -7.78 12.71 -29.39
C GLY A 83 -6.28 12.45 -29.30
N TYR A 84 -5.84 11.48 -28.47
CA TYR A 84 -4.44 11.13 -28.30
C TYR A 84 -4.20 9.62 -28.42
N VAL A 85 -3.00 9.25 -28.88
CA VAL A 85 -2.46 7.89 -28.83
C VAL A 85 -1.20 7.84 -27.97
N LYS A 86 -0.90 6.67 -27.42
CA LYS A 86 0.37 6.48 -26.70
C LYS A 86 1.53 6.48 -27.70
N ASP A 87 2.59 7.19 -27.35
CA ASP A 87 3.84 7.12 -28.11
C ASP A 87 4.44 5.70 -27.97
N PRO A 88 4.69 4.98 -29.08
CA PRO A 88 5.28 3.64 -29.06
C PRO A 88 6.75 3.64 -28.63
N ASP A 89 7.48 4.73 -28.87
CA ASP A 89 8.91 4.87 -28.62
C ASP A 89 9.21 5.44 -27.23
N LYS A 90 8.29 6.27 -26.69
CA LYS A 90 8.47 6.95 -25.41
C LYS A 90 7.32 6.72 -24.42
N LYS A 91 7.58 5.86 -23.44
CA LYS A 91 6.63 5.60 -22.36
C LYS A 91 6.30 6.87 -21.58
N GLY A 92 5.01 7.16 -21.46
CA GLY A 92 4.54 8.37 -20.79
C GLY A 92 4.35 9.55 -21.73
N HIS A 93 4.72 9.47 -23.01
CA HIS A 93 4.43 10.52 -23.98
C HIS A 93 3.14 10.20 -24.75
N LEU A 94 2.38 11.23 -25.09
CA LEU A 94 1.16 11.12 -25.90
C LEU A 94 1.38 11.86 -27.22
N LEU A 95 0.93 11.25 -28.30
CA LEU A 95 0.89 11.84 -29.64
C LEU A 95 -0.56 12.20 -29.98
N ILE A 96 -0.75 13.20 -30.81
CA ILE A 96 -2.09 13.54 -31.33
C ILE A 96 -2.53 12.44 -32.28
N ASP A 97 -3.72 11.89 -32.06
CA ASP A 97 -4.33 10.93 -32.95
C ASP A 97 -4.82 11.64 -34.23
N PRO A 98 -4.34 11.29 -35.43
CA PRO A 98 -4.84 11.91 -36.67
C PRO A 98 -6.31 11.62 -36.95
N GLU A 99 -6.87 10.48 -36.52
CA GLU A 99 -8.27 10.10 -36.79
C GLU A 99 -9.24 10.88 -35.89
N THR A 100 -8.84 11.09 -34.63
CA THR A 100 -9.67 11.74 -33.60
C THR A 100 -9.21 13.15 -33.22
N ARG A 101 -8.28 13.75 -33.99
CA ARG A 101 -7.73 15.10 -33.75
C ARG A 101 -8.80 16.17 -33.59
N TRP A 102 -9.86 16.10 -34.40
CA TRP A 102 -10.96 17.07 -34.44
C TRP A 102 -11.71 17.22 -33.09
N ILE A 103 -11.47 16.33 -32.13
CA ILE A 103 -12.10 16.34 -30.79
C ILE A 103 -11.35 17.27 -29.83
N ILE A 104 -10.06 17.54 -30.09
CA ILE A 104 -9.19 18.36 -29.23
C ILE A 104 -8.78 19.70 -29.87
N GLU A 105 -9.26 19.97 -31.10
CA GLU A 105 -9.17 21.28 -31.76
C GLU A 105 -10.22 22.28 -31.25
#